data_AF-A0AAV5SZR9-F1
#
_entry.id   AF-A0AAV5SZR9-F1
#
_cell.length_a   1.000
_cell.length_b   1.000
_cell.length_c   1.000
_cell.angle_alpha   90.00
_cell.angle_beta   90.00
_cell.angle_gamma   90.00
#
_symmetry.space_group_name_H-M   'P 1'
#
loop_
_entity.id
_entity.type
_entity.pdbx_description
1 polymer ?
#
loop_
_entity_poly.entity_id
_entity_poly.type
_entity_poly.pdbx_seq_one_letter_code
_entity_poly.pdbx_strand_id
1 'polypeptide(L)'
;AMHGRMSKLRRSLSRSMLQLHAIHALSRSHNHLSADAYESRQAAPNEDLIHKFSSPSTFNQFRDVVQGNSENLREIINILDEKATLDATYSKTLHKLAARLHKITQKSTCEIDNGWTSAAEQFDMQATIHSNLSSALSDDVVQPLRAIQMNEEKTVRASSLFVDKQLKRLKEKKADVARAKRVAYTAAKDLERLEQTADTDKMNQNKYAPRRKKLQETSKKAEDAYVFESIDLEKMREMSEKVLQRAVAGLEGIEMERLAHTQTALGRLQRKIEQLGPSLTQMFTRQTHNLDLAISSSPSSFLQSLSPTQTPSNNVMLVDTFAENFAEVIKGERRREALGRLQSLLDAELQRMYALARAEDVRSQQISLVEYVEYLYFKVGESLSSLEGRSSTGSHRLARFTHRLKDKHGLPQTILALPLTEGADTVTLPGLSSPSLPTSSPRPTEEGDEDEVYEEYEKISDEGFYNSNSRQSTVIDDPSTSNEEKKVCRVIYDFTPQSEEEIEIRAGESVLVESRLGPDWCFGRVISPIGRTVPPQTIGRFPTTYVRMQEASIFL
;
A
#
# COMPACT_ATOMS: atom_id res chain seq x y z
N ALA A 1 -17.47 29.69 -3.14
CA ALA A 1 -17.30 28.39 -3.84
C ALA A 1 -16.70 27.29 -2.96
N MET A 2 -15.49 27.46 -2.40
CA MET A 2 -14.70 26.40 -1.72
C MET A 2 -15.45 25.51 -0.71
N HIS A 3 -16.23 26.11 0.22
CA HIS A 3 -16.97 25.37 1.26
C HIS A 3 -17.88 24.26 0.70
N GLY A 4 -18.46 24.44 -0.50
CA GLY A 4 -19.31 23.44 -1.17
C GLY A 4 -18.56 22.27 -1.81
N ARG A 5 -17.23 22.33 -1.89
CA ARG A 5 -16.35 21.21 -2.30
C ARG A 5 -15.83 20.44 -1.09
N MET A 6 -15.39 21.14 -0.04
CA MET A 6 -14.97 20.55 1.25
C MET A 6 -16.04 19.63 1.86
N SER A 7 -17.32 20.06 1.84
CA SER A 7 -18.42 19.26 2.36
C SER A 7 -18.71 17.99 1.56
N LYS A 8 -18.40 17.96 0.25
CA LYS A 8 -18.52 16.75 -0.58
C LYS A 8 -17.41 15.75 -0.26
N LEU A 9 -16.16 16.21 -0.06
CA LEU A 9 -15.04 15.34 0.29
C LEU A 9 -15.24 14.69 1.68
N ARG A 10 -15.61 15.48 2.70
CA ARG A 10 -15.98 14.93 4.02
C ARG A 10 -17.12 13.91 3.92
N ARG A 11 -18.19 14.20 3.16
CA ARG A 11 -19.28 13.23 2.91
C ARG A 11 -18.83 11.95 2.19
N SER A 12 -17.78 12.00 1.36
CA SER A 12 -17.22 10.82 0.70
C SER A 12 -16.48 9.91 1.68
N LEU A 13 -15.61 10.49 2.52
CA LEU A 13 -14.91 9.76 3.58
C LEU A 13 -15.91 9.20 4.61
N SER A 14 -16.91 9.98 5.03
CA SER A 14 -17.99 9.49 5.90
C SER A 14 -18.78 8.35 5.28
N ARG A 15 -18.98 8.30 3.95
CA ARG A 15 -19.63 7.17 3.28
C ARG A 15 -18.78 5.90 3.33
N SER A 16 -17.47 6.01 3.11
CA SER A 16 -16.55 4.87 3.26
C SER A 16 -16.57 4.33 4.70
N MET A 17 -16.53 5.21 5.71
CA MET A 17 -16.61 4.84 7.12
C MET A 17 -17.98 4.23 7.49
N LEU A 18 -19.09 4.76 6.98
CA LEU A 18 -20.43 4.20 7.18
C LEU A 18 -20.58 2.82 6.53
N GLN A 19 -19.95 2.60 5.38
CA GLN A 19 -19.93 1.30 4.70
C GLN A 19 -19.09 0.27 5.48
N LEU A 20 -17.97 0.69 6.07
CA LEU A 20 -17.16 -0.12 7.01
C LEU A 20 -17.96 -0.47 8.29
N HIS A 21 -18.64 0.51 8.89
CA HIS A 21 -19.50 0.29 10.06
C HIS A 21 -20.70 -0.61 9.75
N ALA A 22 -21.28 -0.52 8.54
CA ALA A 22 -22.34 -1.44 8.11
C ALA A 22 -21.84 -2.88 7.99
N ILE A 23 -20.63 -3.10 7.46
CA ILE A 23 -20.00 -4.42 7.39
C ILE A 23 -19.75 -4.97 8.81
N HIS A 24 -19.22 -4.16 9.74
CA HIS A 24 -19.06 -4.57 11.15
C HIS A 24 -20.40 -4.84 11.86
N ALA A 25 -21.47 -4.10 11.54
CA ALA A 25 -22.81 -4.34 12.09
C ALA A 25 -23.43 -5.65 11.58
N LEU A 26 -23.28 -5.94 10.29
CA LEU A 26 -23.73 -7.21 9.68
C LEU A 26 -22.95 -8.41 10.25
N SER A 27 -21.63 -8.29 10.43
CA SER A 27 -20.78 -9.28 11.11
C SER A 27 -21.28 -9.60 12.52
N ARG A 28 -21.56 -8.58 13.34
CA ARG A 28 -22.14 -8.78 14.70
C ARG A 28 -23.54 -9.38 14.66
N SER A 29 -24.37 -9.01 13.67
CA SER A 29 -25.72 -9.54 13.51
C SER A 29 -25.75 -11.05 13.20
N HIS A 30 -24.85 -11.54 12.35
CA HIS A 30 -24.76 -12.96 12.03
C HIS A 30 -24.33 -13.82 13.23
N ASN A 31 -23.38 -13.34 14.04
CA ASN A 31 -22.89 -14.10 15.20
C ASN A 31 -23.96 -14.36 16.27
N HIS A 32 -24.98 -13.52 16.39
CA HIS A 32 -26.12 -13.77 17.30
C HIS A 32 -27.22 -14.64 16.67
N LEU A 33 -27.45 -14.55 15.35
CA LEU A 33 -28.48 -15.34 14.67
C LEU A 33 -28.08 -16.80 14.40
N SER A 34 -26.78 -17.13 14.46
CA SER A 34 -26.29 -18.49 14.23
C SER A 34 -26.34 -19.42 15.45
N ALA A 35 -26.64 -18.92 16.65
CA ALA A 35 -26.70 -19.75 17.87
C ALA A 35 -28.03 -20.53 17.95
N ASP A 36 -29.15 -19.80 17.96
CA ASP A 36 -30.49 -20.36 18.24
C ASP A 36 -31.05 -21.24 17.09
N ALA A 37 -30.40 -21.24 15.93
CA ALA A 37 -30.88 -21.94 14.73
C ALA A 37 -30.52 -23.44 14.67
N TYR A 38 -29.63 -23.94 15.53
CA TYR A 38 -29.06 -25.30 15.40
C TYR A 38 -29.78 -26.40 16.18
N GLU A 39 -30.60 -26.09 17.19
CA GLU A 39 -31.21 -27.10 18.09
C GLU A 39 -32.61 -27.61 17.65
N SER A 40 -33.04 -27.40 16.41
CA SER A 40 -34.38 -27.82 15.94
C SER A 40 -34.45 -28.36 14.53
N ARG A 41 -33.55 -29.30 14.21
CA ARG A 41 -33.86 -30.41 13.29
C ARG A 41 -33.51 -31.73 13.96
N GLN A 42 -34.54 -32.48 14.34
CA GLN A 42 -34.38 -33.91 14.60
C GLN A 42 -33.86 -34.55 13.31
N ALA A 43 -32.61 -35.02 13.33
CA ALA A 43 -32.08 -35.78 12.22
C ALA A 43 -32.92 -37.06 12.07
N ALA A 44 -33.43 -37.31 10.86
CA ALA A 44 -33.88 -38.64 10.49
C ALA A 44 -32.71 -39.63 10.75
N PRO A 45 -32.98 -40.91 11.10
CA PRO A 45 -31.90 -41.88 11.29
C PRO A 45 -30.96 -41.87 10.08
N ASN A 46 -29.64 -41.89 10.34
CA ASN A 46 -28.61 -41.79 9.30
C ASN A 46 -28.65 -42.99 8.33
N GLU A 47 -29.54 -42.90 7.35
CA GLU A 47 -29.53 -43.71 6.14
C GLU A 47 -28.30 -43.33 5.31
N ASP A 48 -27.23 -44.07 5.59
CA ASP A 48 -25.98 -44.18 4.85
C ASP A 48 -26.11 -43.90 3.34
N LEU A 49 -25.25 -43.02 2.81
CA LEU A 49 -25.19 -42.72 1.37
C LEU A 49 -24.88 -43.98 0.55
N ILE A 50 -24.10 -44.92 1.10
CA ILE A 50 -23.82 -46.22 0.50
C ILE A 50 -25.14 -46.98 0.24
N HIS A 51 -26.07 -47.02 1.18
CA HIS A 51 -27.36 -47.69 0.98
C HIS A 51 -28.24 -47.03 -0.10
N LYS A 52 -28.18 -45.70 -0.22
CA LYS A 52 -28.95 -44.93 -1.24
C LYS A 52 -28.37 -45.04 -2.64
N PHE A 53 -27.06 -44.90 -2.78
CA PHE A 53 -26.41 -44.63 -4.06
C PHE A 53 -25.63 -45.82 -4.64
N SER A 54 -25.47 -46.94 -3.92
CA SER A 54 -24.73 -48.11 -4.43
C SER A 54 -25.49 -49.00 -5.44
N SER A 55 -26.45 -48.44 -6.18
CA SER A 55 -27.15 -49.17 -7.26
C SER A 55 -26.71 -48.66 -8.65
N PRO A 56 -26.74 -49.50 -9.70
CA PRO A 56 -26.50 -49.07 -11.08
C PRO A 56 -27.44 -47.96 -11.60
N SER A 57 -28.56 -47.73 -10.90
CA SER A 57 -29.58 -46.72 -11.21
C SER A 57 -29.46 -45.44 -10.39
N THR A 58 -28.78 -45.46 -9.23
CA THR A 58 -28.67 -44.31 -8.32
C THR A 58 -27.26 -43.74 -8.26
N PHE A 59 -26.19 -44.52 -8.51
CA PHE A 59 -24.80 -44.06 -8.43
C PHE A 59 -24.52 -42.78 -9.22
N ASN A 60 -25.01 -42.70 -10.47
CA ASN A 60 -24.83 -41.53 -11.32
C ASN A 60 -25.40 -40.26 -10.66
N GLN A 61 -26.53 -40.34 -9.96
CA GLN A 61 -27.17 -39.18 -9.33
C GLN A 61 -26.24 -38.54 -8.27
N PHE A 62 -25.52 -39.35 -7.50
CA PHE A 62 -24.55 -38.85 -6.52
C PHE A 62 -23.24 -38.38 -7.17
N ARG A 63 -22.73 -39.12 -8.17
CA ARG A 63 -21.58 -38.71 -8.99
C ARG A 63 -21.82 -37.32 -9.61
N ASP A 64 -22.99 -37.10 -10.18
CA ASP A 64 -23.33 -35.88 -10.92
C ASP A 64 -23.50 -34.69 -9.95
N VAL A 65 -23.98 -34.92 -8.73
CA VAL A 65 -23.96 -33.93 -7.63
C VAL A 65 -22.53 -33.56 -7.23
N VAL A 66 -21.64 -34.53 -7.00
CA VAL A 66 -20.24 -34.26 -6.62
C VAL A 66 -19.47 -33.57 -7.75
N GLN A 67 -19.77 -33.89 -9.02
CA GLN A 67 -19.23 -33.16 -10.17
C GLN A 67 -19.70 -31.71 -10.20
N GLY A 68 -21.01 -31.45 -10.09
CA GLY A 68 -21.55 -30.08 -10.02
C GLY A 68 -21.02 -29.28 -8.83
N ASN A 69 -20.78 -29.93 -7.68
CA ASN A 69 -20.15 -29.30 -6.52
C ASN A 69 -18.68 -28.89 -6.77
N SER A 70 -17.93 -29.67 -7.55
CA SER A 70 -16.55 -29.31 -7.95
C SER A 70 -16.53 -28.20 -9.00
N GLU A 71 -17.51 -28.16 -9.91
CA GLU A 71 -17.70 -27.05 -10.86
C GLU A 71 -18.07 -25.75 -10.14
N ASN A 72 -19.00 -25.80 -9.17
CA ASN A 72 -19.34 -24.68 -8.30
C ASN A 72 -18.12 -24.20 -7.50
N LEU A 73 -17.28 -25.11 -6.99
CA LEU A 73 -16.03 -24.75 -6.30
C LEU A 73 -15.03 -24.07 -7.24
N ARG A 74 -14.89 -24.53 -8.49
CA ARG A 74 -14.05 -23.87 -9.50
C ARG A 74 -14.50 -22.41 -9.73
N GLU A 75 -15.79 -22.16 -9.81
CA GLU A 75 -16.29 -20.79 -10.01
C GLU A 75 -16.11 -19.90 -8.77
N ILE A 76 -16.28 -20.45 -7.57
CA ILE A 76 -15.93 -19.74 -6.32
C ILE A 76 -14.43 -19.38 -6.30
N ILE A 77 -13.55 -20.26 -6.78
CA ILE A 77 -12.11 -20.01 -6.92
C ILE A 77 -11.85 -18.88 -7.92
N ASN A 78 -12.52 -18.87 -9.07
CA ASN A 78 -12.39 -17.81 -10.09
C ASN A 78 -12.76 -16.43 -9.51
N ILE A 79 -13.93 -16.32 -8.88
CA ILE A 79 -14.46 -15.07 -8.29
C ILE A 79 -13.52 -14.52 -7.20
N LEU A 80 -12.89 -15.40 -6.41
CA LEU A 80 -11.92 -14.99 -5.38
C LEU A 80 -10.56 -14.57 -5.98
N ASP A 81 -10.13 -15.16 -7.09
CA ASP A 81 -8.90 -14.79 -7.82
C ASP A 81 -9.06 -13.43 -8.54
N GLU A 82 -10.22 -13.19 -9.15
CA GLU A 82 -10.61 -11.86 -9.68
C GLU A 82 -10.63 -10.82 -8.55
N LYS A 83 -11.23 -11.14 -7.41
CA LYS A 83 -11.28 -10.25 -6.23
C LYS A 83 -9.88 -9.93 -5.70
N ALA A 84 -8.97 -10.89 -5.63
CA ALA A 84 -7.56 -10.65 -5.28
C ALA A 84 -6.88 -9.73 -6.32
N THR A 85 -7.11 -9.98 -7.62
CA THR A 85 -6.56 -9.20 -8.73
C THR A 85 -7.04 -7.74 -8.72
N LEU A 86 -8.30 -7.49 -8.33
CA LEU A 86 -8.85 -6.14 -8.13
C LEU A 86 -8.15 -5.39 -6.99
N ASP A 87 -7.90 -6.03 -5.84
CA ASP A 87 -7.14 -5.41 -4.74
C ASP A 87 -5.68 -5.11 -5.11
N ALA A 88 -5.00 -6.01 -5.83
CA ALA A 88 -3.66 -5.76 -6.37
C ALA A 88 -3.66 -4.57 -7.34
N THR A 89 -4.67 -4.46 -8.20
CA THR A 89 -4.79 -3.37 -9.17
C THR A 89 -5.06 -2.04 -8.46
N TYR A 90 -5.95 -2.02 -7.47
CA TYR A 90 -6.20 -0.85 -6.62
C TYR A 90 -4.91 -0.41 -5.92
N SER A 91 -4.19 -1.32 -5.27
CA SER A 91 -2.90 -1.05 -4.64
C SER A 91 -1.87 -0.45 -5.61
N LYS A 92 -1.68 -1.06 -6.80
CA LYS A 92 -0.75 -0.57 -7.83
C LYS A 92 -1.10 0.84 -8.32
N THR A 93 -2.38 1.14 -8.51
CA THR A 93 -2.81 2.50 -8.91
C THR A 93 -2.64 3.52 -7.79
N LEU A 94 -2.84 3.13 -6.53
CA LEU A 94 -2.75 4.04 -5.40
C LEU A 94 -1.30 4.39 -5.03
N HIS A 95 -0.36 3.43 -5.11
CA HIS A 95 1.09 3.72 -5.06
C HIS A 95 1.53 4.69 -6.18
N LYS A 96 1.03 4.50 -7.42
CA LYS A 96 1.30 5.44 -8.54
C LYS A 96 0.80 6.87 -8.25
N LEU A 97 -0.27 7.04 -7.47
CA LEU A 97 -0.76 8.36 -7.05
C LEU A 97 0.05 8.94 -5.89
N ALA A 98 0.42 8.12 -4.91
CA ALA A 98 1.24 8.50 -3.77
C ALA A 98 2.63 9.01 -4.22
N ALA A 99 3.34 8.22 -5.02
CA ALA A 99 4.66 8.59 -5.55
C ALA A 99 4.64 9.89 -6.37
N ARG A 100 3.56 10.14 -7.13
CA ARG A 100 3.34 11.41 -7.84
C ARG A 100 3.16 12.59 -6.89
N LEU A 101 2.42 12.42 -5.80
CA LEU A 101 2.21 13.49 -4.81
C LEU A 101 3.48 13.75 -3.99
N HIS A 102 4.16 12.69 -3.53
CA HIS A 102 5.47 12.79 -2.88
C HIS A 102 6.51 13.51 -3.75
N LYS A 103 6.54 13.31 -5.07
CA LYS A 103 7.44 14.05 -5.98
C LYS A 103 7.17 15.56 -6.00
N ILE A 104 5.93 15.99 -5.76
CA ILE A 104 5.56 17.42 -5.68
C ILE A 104 5.91 17.99 -4.30
N THR A 105 5.67 17.23 -3.22
CA THR A 105 5.85 17.68 -1.83
C THR A 105 7.23 17.39 -1.23
N GLN A 106 8.15 16.80 -2.00
CA GLN A 106 9.51 16.44 -1.55
C GLN A 106 10.33 17.62 -0.99
N LYS A 107 9.97 18.85 -1.39
CA LYS A 107 10.63 20.09 -0.96
C LYS A 107 9.70 21.04 -0.19
N SER A 108 8.63 20.52 0.40
CA SER A 108 7.71 21.29 1.25
C SER A 108 8.46 21.95 2.42
N THR A 109 8.37 23.29 2.51
CA THR A 109 9.01 24.08 3.59
C THR A 109 8.02 24.64 4.60
N CYS A 110 6.71 24.43 4.41
CA CYS A 110 5.67 24.89 5.32
C CYS A 110 4.75 23.75 5.79
N GLU A 111 4.11 23.93 6.94
CA GLU A 111 3.25 22.92 7.59
C GLU A 111 2.03 22.55 6.73
N ILE A 112 1.48 23.50 5.96
CA ILE A 112 0.38 23.29 5.02
C ILE A 112 0.81 22.31 3.91
N ASP A 113 2.00 22.50 3.35
CA ASP A 113 2.53 21.67 2.26
C ASP A 113 3.01 20.30 2.78
N ASN A 114 3.39 20.21 4.06
CA ASN A 114 3.64 18.92 4.73
C ASN A 114 2.34 18.12 4.92
N GLY A 115 1.18 18.78 5.08
CA GLY A 115 -0.12 18.12 5.06
C GLY A 115 -0.41 17.34 3.77
N TRP A 116 0.09 17.84 2.62
CA TRP A 116 0.02 17.10 1.36
C TRP A 116 0.98 15.91 1.30
N THR A 117 2.14 15.97 1.96
CA THR A 117 3.02 14.79 2.17
C THR A 117 2.31 13.72 2.99
N SER A 118 1.64 14.09 4.09
CA SER A 118 0.85 13.16 4.90
C SER A 118 -0.33 12.54 4.13
N ALA A 119 -0.91 13.25 3.16
CA ALA A 119 -1.90 12.69 2.25
C ALA A 119 -1.28 11.65 1.26
N ALA A 120 -0.03 11.84 0.82
CA ALA A 120 0.68 10.86 0.00
C ALA A 120 1.00 9.59 0.81
N GLU A 121 1.51 9.72 2.04
CA GLU A 121 1.71 8.60 2.96
C GLU A 121 0.42 7.82 3.26
N GLN A 122 -0.73 8.51 3.31
CA GLN A 122 -2.04 7.87 3.49
C GLN A 122 -2.36 6.94 2.33
N PHE A 123 -2.05 7.36 1.09
CA PHE A 123 -2.22 6.55 -0.11
C PHE A 123 -1.28 5.34 -0.10
N ASP A 124 0.01 5.49 0.21
CA ASP A 124 0.96 4.36 0.27
C ASP A 124 0.60 3.34 1.37
N MET A 125 0.18 3.79 2.56
CA MET A 125 -0.32 2.89 3.61
C MET A 125 -1.58 2.14 3.16
N GLN A 126 -2.56 2.83 2.57
CA GLN A 126 -3.77 2.18 2.08
C GLN A 126 -3.46 1.20 0.95
N ALA A 127 -2.54 1.55 0.06
CA ALA A 127 -2.07 0.69 -1.01
C ALA A 127 -1.37 -0.56 -0.46
N THR A 128 -0.55 -0.42 0.59
CA THR A 128 0.08 -1.54 1.32
C THR A 128 -0.98 -2.46 1.94
N ILE A 129 -2.01 -1.91 2.60
CA ILE A 129 -3.12 -2.69 3.19
C ILE A 129 -3.84 -3.52 2.12
N HIS A 130 -4.16 -2.94 0.96
CA HIS A 130 -4.80 -3.68 -0.13
C HIS A 130 -3.86 -4.68 -0.84
N SER A 131 -2.55 -4.40 -0.91
CA SER A 131 -1.57 -5.39 -1.41
C SER A 131 -1.53 -6.62 -0.50
N ASN A 132 -1.46 -6.42 0.81
CA ASN A 132 -1.45 -7.49 1.80
C ASN A 132 -2.77 -8.29 1.78
N LEU A 133 -3.91 -7.63 1.56
CA LEU A 133 -5.19 -8.30 1.36
C LEU A 133 -5.19 -9.14 0.08
N SER A 134 -4.67 -8.62 -1.04
CA SER A 134 -4.58 -9.34 -2.32
C SER A 134 -3.75 -10.61 -2.21
N SER A 135 -2.51 -10.52 -1.71
CA SER A 135 -1.64 -11.68 -1.50
C SER A 135 -2.27 -12.69 -0.54
N ALA A 136 -2.83 -12.23 0.57
CA ALA A 136 -3.55 -13.10 1.51
C ALA A 136 -4.75 -13.83 0.87
N LEU A 137 -5.51 -13.17 -0.01
CA LEU A 137 -6.60 -13.83 -0.73
C LEU A 137 -6.07 -14.89 -1.72
N SER A 138 -4.99 -14.60 -2.43
CA SER A 138 -4.35 -15.60 -3.31
C SER A 138 -3.84 -16.80 -2.48
N ASP A 139 -2.95 -16.54 -1.53
CA ASP A 139 -2.10 -17.56 -0.90
C ASP A 139 -2.83 -18.35 0.20
N ASP A 140 -3.65 -17.68 1.02
CA ASP A 140 -4.39 -18.36 2.10
C ASP A 140 -5.72 -18.98 1.63
N VAL A 141 -6.29 -18.54 0.50
CA VAL A 141 -7.67 -18.91 0.10
C VAL A 141 -7.73 -19.51 -1.31
N VAL A 142 -7.28 -18.80 -2.36
CA VAL A 142 -7.43 -19.24 -3.76
C VAL A 142 -6.55 -20.44 -4.08
N GLN A 143 -5.23 -20.38 -3.81
CA GLN A 143 -4.30 -21.47 -4.16
C GLN A 143 -4.60 -22.79 -3.43
N PRO A 144 -4.93 -22.81 -2.12
CA PRO A 144 -5.32 -24.03 -1.43
C PRO A 144 -6.58 -24.68 -2.04
N LEU A 145 -7.64 -23.89 -2.27
CA LEU A 145 -8.87 -24.40 -2.89
C LEU A 145 -8.62 -24.92 -4.32
N ARG A 146 -7.78 -24.23 -5.11
CA ARG A 146 -7.39 -24.66 -6.46
C ARG A 146 -6.65 -25.99 -6.46
N ALA A 147 -5.69 -26.18 -5.54
CA ALA A 147 -4.96 -27.45 -5.41
C ALA A 147 -5.88 -28.62 -5.03
N ILE A 148 -6.84 -28.36 -4.14
CA ILE A 148 -7.83 -29.35 -3.67
C ILE A 148 -8.81 -29.72 -4.81
N GLN A 149 -9.44 -28.72 -5.45
CA GLN A 149 -10.38 -28.90 -6.55
C GLN A 149 -9.80 -29.76 -7.69
N MET A 150 -8.53 -29.53 -8.07
CA MET A 150 -7.84 -30.33 -9.10
C MET A 150 -7.61 -31.80 -8.68
N ASN A 151 -7.34 -32.06 -7.39
CA ASN A 151 -7.15 -33.40 -6.86
C ASN A 151 -8.46 -34.18 -6.74
N GLU A 152 -9.53 -33.51 -6.28
CA GLU A 152 -10.88 -34.04 -6.25
C GLU A 152 -11.33 -34.47 -7.65
N GLU A 153 -11.27 -33.58 -8.65
CA GLU A 153 -11.69 -33.89 -10.02
C GLU A 153 -10.98 -35.10 -10.62
N LYS A 154 -9.67 -35.21 -10.41
CA LYS A 154 -8.86 -36.36 -10.85
C LYS A 154 -9.37 -37.66 -10.23
N THR A 155 -9.73 -37.63 -8.94
CA THR A 155 -10.17 -38.79 -8.17
C THR A 155 -11.61 -39.20 -8.50
N VAL A 156 -12.53 -38.23 -8.59
CA VAL A 156 -13.92 -38.42 -9.06
C VAL A 156 -13.94 -39.04 -10.47
N ARG A 157 -13.11 -38.53 -11.38
CA ARG A 157 -12.99 -39.02 -12.76
C ARG A 157 -12.45 -40.45 -12.83
N ALA A 158 -11.44 -40.78 -12.03
CA ALA A 158 -10.88 -42.13 -11.94
C ALA A 158 -11.89 -43.13 -11.35
N SER A 159 -12.60 -42.75 -10.28
CA SER A 159 -13.66 -43.57 -9.66
C SER A 159 -14.79 -43.86 -10.65
N SER A 160 -15.29 -42.83 -11.34
CA SER A 160 -16.35 -42.94 -12.34
C SER A 160 -15.99 -43.93 -13.46
N LEU A 161 -14.82 -43.76 -14.08
CA LEU A 161 -14.33 -44.65 -15.15
C LEU A 161 -14.16 -46.11 -14.71
N PHE A 162 -13.82 -46.34 -13.43
CA PHE A 162 -13.74 -47.70 -12.88
C PHE A 162 -15.14 -48.31 -12.70
N VAL A 163 -16.11 -47.56 -12.18
CA VAL A 163 -17.51 -48.01 -12.03
C VAL A 163 -18.13 -48.32 -13.38
N ASP A 164 -18.05 -47.41 -14.35
CA ASP A 164 -18.61 -47.59 -15.70
C ASP A 164 -18.09 -48.88 -16.37
N LYS A 165 -16.79 -49.18 -16.18
CA LYS A 165 -16.16 -50.41 -16.69
C LYS A 165 -16.72 -51.68 -16.07
N GLN A 166 -17.08 -51.69 -14.78
CA GLN A 166 -17.72 -52.86 -14.14
C GLN A 166 -19.21 -52.95 -14.49
N LEU A 167 -19.93 -51.82 -14.54
CA LEU A 167 -21.33 -51.79 -14.97
C LEU A 167 -21.52 -52.29 -16.41
N LYS A 168 -20.58 -51.96 -17.31
CA LYS A 168 -20.52 -52.54 -18.66
C LYS A 168 -20.39 -54.07 -18.64
N ARG A 169 -19.43 -54.62 -17.87
CA ARG A 169 -19.24 -56.07 -17.70
C ARG A 169 -20.47 -56.77 -17.12
N LEU A 170 -21.14 -56.15 -16.15
CA LEU A 170 -22.40 -56.65 -15.59
C LEU A 170 -23.52 -56.68 -16.65
N LYS A 171 -23.61 -55.65 -17.49
CA LYS A 171 -24.57 -55.58 -18.61
C LYS A 171 -24.30 -56.65 -19.66
N GLU A 172 -23.02 -56.92 -19.95
CA GLU A 172 -22.58 -57.98 -20.87
C GLU A 172 -22.96 -59.37 -20.31
N LYS A 173 -22.58 -59.71 -19.07
CA LYS A 173 -22.95 -61.00 -18.45
C LYS A 173 -24.48 -61.19 -18.31
N LYS A 174 -25.25 -60.12 -18.08
CA LYS A 174 -26.73 -60.16 -18.13
C LYS A 174 -27.25 -60.56 -19.53
N ALA A 175 -26.63 -60.06 -20.59
CA ALA A 175 -26.97 -60.45 -21.96
C ALA A 175 -26.54 -61.89 -22.27
N ASP A 176 -25.48 -62.41 -21.64
CA ASP A 176 -25.01 -63.80 -21.81
C ASP A 176 -26.01 -64.79 -21.19
N VAL A 177 -26.40 -64.57 -19.93
CA VAL A 177 -27.49 -65.33 -19.27
C VAL A 177 -28.79 -65.27 -20.07
N ALA A 178 -29.13 -64.10 -20.63
CA ALA A 178 -30.33 -63.96 -21.46
C ALA A 178 -30.25 -64.76 -22.78
N ARG A 179 -29.06 -65.04 -23.33
CA ARG A 179 -28.87 -65.96 -24.46
C ARG A 179 -28.94 -67.42 -24.01
N ALA A 180 -28.24 -67.79 -22.93
CA ALA A 180 -28.28 -69.13 -22.36
C ALA A 180 -29.71 -69.58 -22.01
N LYS A 181 -30.50 -68.71 -21.38
CA LYS A 181 -31.92 -68.93 -21.07
C LYS A 181 -32.76 -69.29 -22.30
N ARG A 182 -32.55 -68.61 -23.43
CA ARG A 182 -33.27 -68.86 -24.69
C ARG A 182 -32.90 -70.23 -25.27
N VAL A 183 -31.62 -70.61 -25.21
CA VAL A 183 -31.14 -71.91 -25.69
C VAL A 183 -31.73 -73.04 -24.84
N ALA A 184 -31.62 -72.95 -23.51
CA ALA A 184 -32.18 -73.94 -22.57
C ALA A 184 -33.71 -74.10 -22.75
N TYR A 185 -34.46 -72.99 -22.76
CA TYR A 185 -35.91 -73.02 -22.94
C TYR A 185 -36.32 -73.62 -24.30
N THR A 186 -35.56 -73.39 -25.36
CA THR A 186 -35.85 -73.97 -26.69
C THR A 186 -35.55 -75.47 -26.71
N ALA A 187 -34.42 -75.91 -26.14
CA ALA A 187 -34.06 -77.33 -26.06
C ALA A 187 -35.07 -78.15 -25.25
N ALA A 188 -35.48 -77.64 -24.07
CA ALA A 188 -36.50 -78.27 -23.24
C ALA A 188 -37.86 -78.34 -23.96
N LYS A 189 -38.27 -77.26 -24.64
CA LYS A 189 -39.52 -77.23 -25.42
C LYS A 189 -39.52 -78.23 -26.58
N ASP A 190 -38.39 -78.45 -27.24
CA ASP A 190 -38.28 -79.40 -28.34
C ASP A 190 -38.15 -80.87 -27.86
N LEU A 191 -37.63 -81.10 -26.65
CA LEU A 191 -37.73 -82.39 -25.96
C LEU A 191 -39.19 -82.72 -25.61
N GLU A 192 -39.87 -81.82 -24.89
CA GLU A 192 -41.29 -81.95 -24.48
C GLU A 192 -42.20 -82.29 -25.67
N ARG A 193 -42.04 -81.57 -26.79
CA ARG A 193 -42.75 -81.83 -28.06
C ARG A 193 -42.55 -83.26 -28.57
N LEU A 194 -41.34 -83.82 -28.45
CA LEU A 194 -41.04 -85.18 -28.87
C LEU A 194 -41.66 -86.22 -27.93
N GLU A 195 -41.73 -85.93 -26.63
CA GLU A 195 -42.31 -86.84 -25.65
C GLU A 195 -43.85 -86.91 -25.81
N GLN A 196 -44.53 -85.76 -25.96
CA GLN A 196 -45.95 -85.70 -26.34
C GLN A 196 -46.26 -86.45 -27.65
N THR A 197 -45.34 -86.42 -28.62
CA THR A 197 -45.47 -87.18 -29.88
C THR A 197 -45.28 -88.69 -29.68
N ALA A 198 -44.42 -89.11 -28.75
CA ALA A 198 -44.17 -90.52 -28.45
C ALA A 198 -45.21 -91.15 -27.51
N ASP A 199 -45.90 -90.35 -26.71
CA ASP A 199 -47.02 -90.78 -25.86
C ASP A 199 -48.34 -90.92 -26.63
N THR A 200 -48.45 -90.29 -27.79
CA THR A 200 -49.57 -90.50 -28.73
C THR A 200 -49.31 -91.69 -29.66
N ASP A 201 -48.09 -91.86 -30.19
CA ASP A 201 -47.69 -93.00 -31.04
C ASP A 201 -47.24 -94.25 -30.24
N LYS A 202 -48.12 -94.74 -29.35
CA LYS A 202 -47.81 -95.80 -28.37
C LYS A 202 -47.35 -97.13 -28.97
N MET A 203 -47.76 -97.45 -30.21
CA MET A 203 -47.32 -98.69 -30.88
C MET A 203 -45.88 -98.62 -31.42
N ASN A 204 -45.29 -97.43 -31.56
CA ASN A 204 -43.97 -97.25 -32.18
C ASN A 204 -42.91 -96.62 -31.25
N GLN A 205 -43.08 -96.64 -29.93
CA GLN A 205 -42.21 -95.87 -29.00
C GLN A 205 -40.69 -96.07 -29.22
N ASN A 206 -40.23 -97.29 -29.56
CA ASN A 206 -38.82 -97.58 -29.86
C ASN A 206 -38.23 -96.73 -31.01
N LYS A 207 -39.04 -96.29 -31.96
CA LYS A 207 -38.67 -95.38 -33.07
C LYS A 207 -38.15 -94.03 -32.58
N TYR A 208 -38.66 -93.54 -31.44
CA TYR A 208 -38.34 -92.23 -30.90
C TYR A 208 -37.17 -92.25 -29.90
N ALA A 209 -36.86 -93.41 -29.31
CA ALA A 209 -35.83 -93.57 -28.28
C ALA A 209 -34.46 -92.93 -28.59
N PRO A 210 -33.80 -93.13 -29.76
CA PRO A 210 -32.51 -92.51 -30.03
C PRO A 210 -32.60 -90.98 -30.19
N ARG A 211 -33.72 -90.46 -30.72
CA ARG A 211 -33.95 -89.02 -30.84
C ARG A 211 -34.25 -88.39 -29.46
N ARG A 212 -35.01 -89.10 -28.61
CA ARG A 212 -35.31 -88.69 -27.22
C ARG A 212 -34.02 -88.55 -26.42
N LYS A 213 -33.15 -89.58 -26.40
CA LYS A 213 -31.85 -89.53 -25.72
C LYS A 213 -31.01 -88.32 -26.19
N LYS A 214 -30.91 -88.08 -27.50
CA LYS A 214 -30.15 -86.94 -28.04
C LYS A 214 -30.73 -85.58 -27.61
N LEU A 215 -32.05 -85.41 -27.62
CA LEU A 215 -32.67 -84.17 -27.15
C LEU A 215 -32.54 -84.00 -25.63
N GLN A 216 -32.64 -85.08 -24.86
CA GLN A 216 -32.45 -85.07 -23.41
C GLN A 216 -31.03 -84.67 -23.01
N GLU A 217 -30.00 -85.23 -23.67
CA GLU A 217 -28.60 -84.82 -23.51
C GLU A 217 -28.38 -83.34 -23.93
N THR A 218 -29.08 -82.88 -24.98
CA THR A 218 -28.99 -81.49 -25.44
C THR A 218 -29.66 -80.51 -24.46
N SER A 219 -30.84 -80.86 -23.94
CA SER A 219 -31.59 -80.06 -22.97
C SER A 219 -30.81 -79.93 -21.67
N LYS A 220 -30.39 -81.07 -21.09
CA LYS A 220 -29.56 -81.10 -19.89
C LYS A 220 -28.31 -80.22 -20.04
N LYS A 221 -27.56 -80.37 -21.14
CA LYS A 221 -26.36 -79.56 -21.38
C LYS A 221 -26.65 -78.06 -21.49
N ALA A 222 -27.80 -77.67 -22.04
CA ALA A 222 -28.21 -76.27 -22.12
C ALA A 222 -28.72 -75.73 -20.77
N GLU A 223 -29.41 -76.55 -19.97
CA GLU A 223 -29.83 -76.27 -18.60
C GLU A 223 -28.63 -76.08 -17.67
N ASP A 224 -27.70 -77.06 -17.64
CA ASP A 224 -26.44 -76.99 -16.90
C ASP A 224 -25.71 -75.66 -17.21
N ALA A 225 -25.56 -75.33 -18.50
CA ALA A 225 -24.92 -74.09 -18.93
C ALA A 225 -25.69 -72.83 -18.48
N TYR A 226 -27.02 -72.81 -18.55
CA TYR A 226 -27.84 -71.69 -18.07
C TYR A 226 -27.76 -71.51 -16.55
N VAL A 227 -27.68 -72.60 -15.78
CA VAL A 227 -27.48 -72.54 -14.32
C VAL A 227 -26.10 -71.97 -13.98
N PHE A 228 -25.02 -72.48 -14.59
CA PHE A 228 -23.67 -71.95 -14.34
C PHE A 228 -23.51 -70.48 -14.77
N GLU A 229 -24.04 -70.10 -15.94
CA GLU A 229 -24.07 -68.70 -16.39
C GLU A 229 -24.83 -67.79 -15.40
N SER A 230 -25.94 -68.26 -14.83
CA SER A 230 -26.73 -67.52 -13.85
C SER A 230 -25.99 -67.35 -12.51
N ILE A 231 -25.27 -68.39 -12.06
CA ILE A 231 -24.42 -68.34 -10.87
C ILE A 231 -23.27 -67.34 -11.06
N ASP A 232 -22.64 -67.32 -12.25
CA ASP A 232 -21.58 -66.35 -12.55
C ASP A 232 -22.10 -64.92 -12.71
N LEU A 233 -23.34 -64.73 -13.16
CA LEU A 233 -24.00 -63.42 -13.14
C LEU A 233 -24.19 -62.91 -11.71
N GLU A 234 -24.53 -63.76 -10.74
CA GLU A 234 -24.66 -63.33 -9.34
C GLU A 234 -23.29 -62.95 -8.74
N LYS A 235 -22.23 -63.73 -8.98
CA LYS A 235 -20.85 -63.33 -8.63
C LYS A 235 -20.47 -61.97 -9.20
N MET A 236 -20.88 -61.69 -10.45
CA MET A 236 -20.66 -60.40 -11.11
C MET A 236 -21.54 -59.28 -10.53
N ARG A 237 -22.76 -59.58 -10.07
CA ARG A 237 -23.63 -58.62 -9.35
C ARG A 237 -22.99 -58.23 -8.02
N GLU A 238 -22.61 -59.21 -7.21
CA GLU A 238 -21.97 -59.03 -5.90
C GLU A 238 -20.65 -58.24 -6.01
N MET A 239 -19.80 -58.56 -6.99
CA MET A 239 -18.59 -57.80 -7.28
C MET A 239 -18.89 -56.36 -7.70
N SER A 240 -19.93 -56.14 -8.52
CA SER A 240 -20.33 -54.79 -8.96
C SER A 240 -20.90 -53.96 -7.82
N GLU A 241 -21.72 -54.56 -6.95
CA GLU A 241 -22.22 -53.95 -5.71
C GLU A 241 -21.07 -53.53 -4.80
N LYS A 242 -20.10 -54.41 -4.53
CA LYS A 242 -18.89 -54.08 -3.75
C LYS A 242 -18.03 -52.99 -4.39
N VAL A 243 -18.09 -52.80 -5.71
CA VAL A 243 -17.42 -51.68 -6.38
C VAL A 243 -18.21 -50.38 -6.22
N LEU A 244 -19.53 -50.43 -6.40
CA LEU A 244 -20.42 -49.28 -6.20
C LEU A 244 -20.34 -48.76 -4.75
N GLN A 245 -20.37 -49.64 -3.76
CA GLN A 245 -20.26 -49.29 -2.33
C GLN A 245 -18.96 -48.53 -2.02
N ARG A 246 -17.81 -49.01 -2.51
CA ARG A 246 -16.52 -48.32 -2.35
C ARG A 246 -16.47 -47.01 -3.13
N ALA A 247 -17.10 -46.93 -4.30
CA ALA A 247 -17.13 -45.71 -5.10
C ALA A 247 -18.01 -44.62 -4.45
N VAL A 248 -19.14 -44.99 -3.85
CA VAL A 248 -19.98 -44.06 -3.07
C VAL A 248 -19.24 -43.58 -1.83
N ALA A 249 -18.68 -44.47 -1.02
CA ALA A 249 -17.89 -44.08 0.15
C ALA A 249 -16.69 -43.17 -0.21
N GLY A 250 -16.06 -43.40 -1.37
CA GLY A 250 -15.00 -42.53 -1.89
C GLY A 250 -15.49 -41.15 -2.34
N LEU A 251 -16.66 -41.07 -2.98
CA LEU A 251 -17.29 -39.79 -3.35
C LEU A 251 -17.81 -39.01 -2.13
N GLU A 252 -18.30 -39.71 -1.11
CA GLU A 252 -18.69 -39.15 0.19
C GLU A 252 -17.49 -38.57 0.94
N GLY A 253 -16.37 -39.31 1.02
CA GLY A 253 -15.12 -38.79 1.59
C GLY A 253 -14.61 -37.55 0.86
N ILE A 254 -14.66 -37.54 -0.48
CA ILE A 254 -14.30 -36.37 -1.30
C ILE A 254 -15.21 -35.17 -0.98
N GLU A 255 -16.53 -35.36 -0.92
CA GLU A 255 -17.45 -34.26 -0.61
C GLU A 255 -17.29 -33.74 0.82
N MET A 256 -17.00 -34.62 1.80
CA MET A 256 -16.66 -34.23 3.17
C MET A 256 -15.36 -33.40 3.24
N GLU A 257 -14.30 -33.84 2.54
CA GLU A 257 -13.05 -33.07 2.43
C GLU A 257 -13.29 -31.72 1.77
N ARG A 258 -14.03 -31.69 0.64
CA ARG A 258 -14.40 -30.46 -0.08
C ARG A 258 -15.08 -29.44 0.83
N LEU A 259 -16.07 -29.90 1.61
CA LEU A 259 -16.81 -29.07 2.56
C LEU A 259 -15.91 -28.55 3.69
N ALA A 260 -15.10 -29.41 4.31
CA ALA A 260 -14.20 -29.02 5.40
C ALA A 260 -13.13 -28.01 4.95
N HIS A 261 -12.58 -28.19 3.74
CA HIS A 261 -11.63 -27.25 3.15
C HIS A 261 -12.29 -25.92 2.76
N THR A 262 -13.49 -25.95 2.18
CA THR A 262 -14.27 -24.74 1.86
C THR A 262 -14.61 -23.96 3.13
N GLN A 263 -15.05 -24.63 4.20
CA GLN A 263 -15.30 -24.02 5.51
C GLN A 263 -14.01 -23.40 6.11
N THR A 264 -12.88 -24.09 5.98
CA THR A 264 -11.56 -23.57 6.41
C THR A 264 -11.17 -22.31 5.64
N ALA A 265 -11.40 -22.30 4.32
CA ALA A 265 -11.12 -21.16 3.45
C ALA A 265 -12.03 -19.95 3.76
N LEU A 266 -13.32 -20.17 4.02
CA LEU A 266 -14.24 -19.14 4.52
C LEU A 266 -13.78 -18.56 5.85
N GLY A 267 -13.33 -19.40 6.80
CA GLY A 267 -12.76 -18.94 8.06
C GLY A 267 -11.43 -18.19 7.91
N ARG A 268 -10.66 -18.41 6.84
CA ARG A 268 -9.48 -17.59 6.51
C ARG A 268 -9.91 -16.23 5.94
N LEU A 269 -10.81 -16.23 4.96
CA LEU A 269 -11.39 -15.03 4.35
C LEU A 269 -12.02 -14.10 5.40
N GLN A 270 -12.82 -14.64 6.33
CA GLN A 270 -13.42 -13.89 7.44
C GLN A 270 -12.37 -13.11 8.24
N ARG A 271 -11.29 -13.78 8.69
CA ARG A 271 -10.24 -13.14 9.49
C ARG A 271 -9.54 -12.00 8.76
N LYS A 272 -9.34 -12.12 7.44
CA LYS A 272 -8.74 -11.03 6.62
C LYS A 272 -9.68 -9.83 6.49
N ILE A 273 -10.99 -10.07 6.37
CA ILE A 273 -12.02 -9.01 6.38
C ILE A 273 -12.10 -8.34 7.75
N GLU A 274 -12.06 -9.11 8.84
CA GLU A 274 -12.06 -8.60 10.22
C GLU A 274 -10.81 -7.77 10.56
N GLN A 275 -9.65 -8.09 9.96
CA GLN A 275 -8.40 -7.33 10.12
C GLN A 275 -8.39 -6.02 9.32
N LEU A 276 -9.09 -5.95 8.17
CA LEU A 276 -9.10 -4.77 7.30
C LEU A 276 -9.67 -3.52 8.00
N GLY A 277 -10.73 -3.67 8.78
CA GLY A 277 -11.36 -2.57 9.52
C GLY A 277 -10.41 -1.85 10.49
N PRO A 278 -9.79 -2.57 11.45
CA PRO A 278 -8.76 -2.04 12.34
C PRO A 278 -7.58 -1.39 11.62
N SER A 279 -7.02 -2.03 10.58
CA SER A 279 -5.87 -1.47 9.84
C SER A 279 -6.20 -0.14 9.15
N LEU A 280 -7.35 -0.05 8.48
CA LEU A 280 -7.81 1.21 7.89
C LEU A 280 -8.09 2.26 8.97
N THR A 281 -8.68 1.87 10.09
CA THR A 281 -8.99 2.78 11.21
C THR A 281 -7.72 3.37 11.82
N GLN A 282 -6.70 2.54 12.09
CA GLN A 282 -5.40 2.99 12.61
C GLN A 282 -4.71 3.97 11.66
N MET A 283 -4.72 3.66 10.36
CA MET A 283 -4.19 4.52 9.29
C MET A 283 -4.90 5.88 9.25
N PHE A 284 -6.24 5.90 9.24
CA PHE A 284 -7.02 7.14 9.22
C PHE A 284 -6.81 7.98 10.49
N THR A 285 -6.77 7.36 11.68
CA THR A 285 -6.51 8.09 12.94
C THR A 285 -5.13 8.77 12.91
N ARG A 286 -4.08 8.06 12.48
CA ARG A 286 -2.72 8.64 12.39
C ARG A 286 -2.67 9.84 11.44
N GLN A 287 -3.25 9.72 10.25
CA GLN A 287 -3.17 10.80 9.25
C GLN A 287 -4.17 11.94 9.49
N THR A 288 -5.26 11.72 10.25
CA THR A 288 -6.15 12.81 10.67
C THR A 288 -5.40 13.82 11.54
N HIS A 289 -4.57 13.35 12.48
CA HIS A 289 -3.75 14.23 13.33
C HIS A 289 -2.79 15.12 12.52
N ASN A 290 -2.05 14.53 11.57
CA ASN A 290 -1.14 15.28 10.70
C ASN A 290 -1.87 16.33 9.83
N LEU A 291 -3.06 15.98 9.33
CA LEU A 291 -3.89 16.91 8.56
C LEU A 291 -4.49 18.02 9.43
N ASP A 292 -4.87 17.75 10.68
CA ASP A 292 -5.37 18.77 11.60
C ASP A 292 -4.27 19.77 12.00
N LEU A 293 -3.01 19.34 12.12
CA LEU A 293 -1.85 20.25 12.25
C LEU A 293 -1.72 21.17 11.02
N ALA A 294 -1.71 20.60 9.82
CA ALA A 294 -1.63 21.38 8.58
C ALA A 294 -2.82 22.35 8.41
N ILE A 295 -4.03 21.95 8.81
CA ILE A 295 -5.26 22.78 8.75
C ILE A 295 -5.29 23.89 9.80
N SER A 296 -4.64 23.70 10.96
CA SER A 296 -4.56 24.70 12.03
C SER A 296 -3.33 25.61 11.94
N SER A 297 -2.34 25.26 11.12
CA SER A 297 -1.16 26.08 10.83
C SER A 297 -1.53 27.45 10.20
N SER A 298 -0.69 28.45 10.45
CA SER A 298 -0.90 29.83 9.98
C SER A 298 -0.01 30.13 8.77
N PRO A 299 -0.55 30.55 7.61
CA PRO A 299 0.27 31.02 6.50
C PRO A 299 1.24 32.14 6.91
N SER A 300 0.86 32.97 7.89
CA SER A 300 1.64 34.12 8.33
C SER A 300 2.96 33.73 9.03
N SER A 301 3.03 32.59 9.74
CA SER A 301 4.28 32.18 10.40
C SER A 301 5.32 31.73 9.38
N PHE A 302 4.90 31.03 8.32
CA PHE A 302 5.78 30.70 7.19
C PHE A 302 6.19 31.95 6.41
N LEU A 303 5.25 32.86 6.09
CA LEU A 303 5.59 34.11 5.41
C LEU A 303 6.54 35.01 6.22
N GLN A 304 6.54 34.90 7.56
CA GLN A 304 7.48 35.58 8.45
C GLN A 304 8.84 34.86 8.60
N SER A 305 8.93 33.55 8.30
CA SER A 305 10.20 32.82 8.29
C SER A 305 10.98 32.95 6.97
N LEU A 306 10.33 33.45 5.91
CA LEU A 306 10.98 33.81 4.65
C LEU A 306 12.01 34.94 4.86
N SER A 307 13.30 34.59 4.80
CA SER A 307 14.41 35.53 4.80
C SER A 307 14.95 35.74 3.38
N PRO A 308 15.24 36.98 2.95
CA PRO A 308 15.80 37.22 1.63
C PRO A 308 17.27 36.77 1.60
N THR A 309 17.66 36.07 0.53
CA THR A 309 19.04 35.58 0.34
C THR A 309 20.07 36.69 0.09
N GLN A 310 19.62 37.93 -0.05
CA GLN A 310 20.45 39.12 -0.25
C GLN A 310 19.94 40.25 0.63
N THR A 311 20.85 41.09 1.14
CA THR A 311 20.48 42.32 1.86
C THR A 311 19.72 43.24 0.90
N PRO A 312 18.49 43.68 1.25
CA PRO A 312 17.76 44.61 0.40
C PRO A 312 18.50 45.95 0.39
N SER A 313 18.73 46.51 -0.80
CA SER A 313 19.51 47.74 -0.98
C SER A 313 18.87 48.64 -2.04
N ASN A 314 18.98 49.95 -1.84
CA ASN A 314 18.46 50.97 -2.75
C ASN A 314 19.62 51.87 -3.21
N ASN A 315 20.28 51.46 -4.29
CA ASN A 315 21.49 52.09 -4.80
C ASN A 315 21.16 52.91 -6.05
N VAL A 316 21.28 54.23 -5.96
CA VAL A 316 21.04 55.17 -7.07
C VAL A 316 22.38 55.66 -7.61
N MET A 317 22.58 55.60 -8.93
CA MET A 317 23.76 56.20 -9.55
C MET A 317 23.57 57.72 -9.64
N LEU A 318 24.55 58.50 -9.16
CA LEU A 318 24.54 59.95 -9.33
C LEU A 318 25.07 60.33 -10.71
N VAL A 319 24.67 61.52 -11.18
CA VAL A 319 25.31 62.14 -12.34
C VAL A 319 26.74 62.52 -11.97
N ASP A 320 27.73 61.98 -12.69
CA ASP A 320 29.12 62.43 -12.67
C ASP A 320 29.49 62.95 -14.07
N THR A 321 30.01 64.18 -14.13
CA THR A 321 30.43 64.80 -15.37
C THR A 321 31.95 64.97 -15.44
N PHE A 322 32.49 64.97 -16.66
CA PHE A 322 33.92 65.16 -16.92
C PHE A 322 34.48 66.45 -16.29
N ALA A 323 33.65 67.49 -16.13
CA ALA A 323 34.04 68.74 -15.49
C ALA A 323 34.30 68.60 -13.98
N GLU A 324 33.60 67.70 -13.28
CA GLU A 324 33.76 67.45 -11.84
C GLU A 324 35.02 66.62 -11.52
N ASN A 325 35.55 65.86 -12.47
CA ASN A 325 36.79 65.11 -12.25
C ASN A 325 38.00 66.06 -12.27
N PHE A 326 38.45 66.50 -11.09
CA PHE A 326 39.59 67.41 -10.95
C PHE A 326 40.94 66.82 -11.38
N ALA A 327 41.06 65.50 -11.54
CA ALA A 327 42.27 64.88 -12.11
C ALA A 327 42.42 65.16 -13.63
N GLU A 328 41.34 65.53 -14.32
CA GLU A 328 41.38 65.87 -15.75
C GLU A 328 41.95 67.27 -15.99
N VAL A 329 42.75 67.39 -17.05
CA VAL A 329 43.45 68.64 -17.41
C VAL A 329 42.51 69.60 -18.16
N ILE A 330 41.63 70.26 -17.41
CA ILE A 330 40.68 71.26 -17.92
C ILE A 330 41.14 72.66 -17.50
N LYS A 331 41.23 73.60 -18.46
CA LYS A 331 41.46 75.03 -18.17
C LYS A 331 40.35 75.54 -17.23
N GLY A 332 40.72 76.23 -16.16
CA GLY A 332 39.81 76.64 -15.08
C GLY A 332 38.51 77.27 -15.58
N GLU A 333 38.58 78.22 -16.51
CA GLU A 333 37.38 78.89 -17.03
C GLU A 333 36.45 77.96 -17.81
N ARG A 334 36.99 77.00 -18.58
CA ARG A 334 36.15 75.97 -19.25
C ARG A 334 35.52 74.99 -18.25
N ARG A 335 36.17 74.73 -17.11
CA ARG A 335 35.59 73.94 -16.00
C ARG A 335 34.49 74.74 -15.30
N ARG A 336 34.70 76.04 -15.04
CA ARG A 336 33.71 76.98 -14.50
C ARG A 336 32.46 77.04 -15.39
N GLU A 337 32.62 77.28 -16.68
CA GLU A 337 31.51 77.30 -17.65
C GLU A 337 30.73 75.97 -17.66
N ALA A 338 31.43 74.84 -17.67
CA ALA A 338 30.80 73.52 -17.76
C ALA A 338 29.99 73.16 -16.50
N LEU A 339 30.57 73.38 -15.32
CA LEU A 339 29.87 73.18 -14.04
C LEU A 339 28.75 74.22 -13.85
N GLY A 340 28.97 75.47 -14.25
CA GLY A 340 27.96 76.53 -14.19
C GLY A 340 26.71 76.22 -15.02
N ARG A 341 26.88 75.73 -16.26
CA ARG A 341 25.74 75.25 -17.08
C ARG A 341 24.96 74.12 -16.42
N LEU A 342 25.65 73.18 -15.78
CA LEU A 342 25.02 72.07 -15.05
C LEU A 342 24.29 72.57 -13.80
N GLN A 343 24.89 73.51 -13.05
CA GLN A 343 24.28 74.15 -11.89
C GLN A 343 23.01 74.92 -12.27
N SER A 344 23.02 75.71 -13.35
CA SER A 344 21.84 76.42 -13.85
C SER A 344 20.73 75.48 -14.36
N LEU A 345 21.08 74.33 -14.94
CA LEU A 345 20.11 73.32 -15.34
C LEU A 345 19.41 72.71 -14.11
N LEU A 346 20.18 72.37 -13.08
CA LEU A 346 19.67 71.81 -11.83
C LEU A 346 18.84 72.83 -11.03
N ASP A 347 19.24 74.11 -11.02
CA ASP A 347 18.47 75.22 -10.42
C ASP A 347 17.13 75.45 -11.13
N ALA A 348 17.13 75.56 -12.47
CA ALA A 348 15.89 75.69 -13.25
C ALA A 348 14.94 74.51 -13.04
N GLU A 349 15.47 73.29 -12.91
CA GLU A 349 14.67 72.10 -12.63
C GLU A 349 14.15 72.08 -11.17
N LEU A 350 14.94 72.52 -10.18
CA LEU A 350 14.48 72.69 -8.79
C LEU A 350 13.38 73.76 -8.69
N GLN A 351 13.54 74.90 -9.37
CA GLN A 351 12.51 75.94 -9.44
C GLN A 351 11.23 75.41 -10.10
N ARG A 352 11.35 74.60 -11.17
CA ARG A 352 10.22 73.89 -11.79
C ARG A 352 9.55 72.92 -10.82
N MET A 353 10.33 72.14 -10.07
CA MET A 353 9.80 71.21 -9.06
C MET A 353 9.09 71.95 -7.93
N TYR A 354 9.70 72.95 -7.28
CA TYR A 354 9.05 73.71 -6.20
C TYR A 354 7.80 74.46 -6.66
N ALA A 355 7.76 74.95 -7.92
CA ALA A 355 6.57 75.58 -8.48
C ALA A 355 5.40 74.59 -8.66
N LEU A 356 5.69 73.32 -8.97
CA LEU A 356 4.70 72.25 -9.10
C LEU A 356 4.34 71.60 -7.75
N ALA A 357 5.30 71.45 -6.83
CA ALA A 357 5.17 70.75 -5.55
C ALA A 357 4.32 71.51 -4.50
N ARG A 358 3.66 72.61 -4.88
CA ARG A 358 2.82 73.43 -3.99
C ARG A 358 1.47 72.77 -3.63
N ALA A 359 1.34 71.47 -3.86
CA ALA A 359 0.10 70.70 -3.73
C ALA A 359 0.29 69.23 -3.27
N GLU A 360 1.32 68.90 -2.47
CA GLU A 360 1.35 67.64 -1.70
C GLU A 360 2.22 67.75 -0.42
N ASP A 361 1.78 67.18 0.71
CA ASP A 361 2.47 67.24 2.01
C ASP A 361 3.54 66.14 2.11
N VAL A 362 4.72 66.41 1.55
CA VAL A 362 5.84 65.45 1.48
C VAL A 362 6.53 65.30 2.84
N ARG A 363 5.89 64.56 3.75
CA ARG A 363 6.50 63.96 4.94
C ARG A 363 6.62 62.45 4.82
N SER A 364 7.15 62.02 3.68
CA SER A 364 7.58 60.65 3.43
C SER A 364 8.93 60.38 4.09
N GLN A 365 9.10 59.23 4.74
CA GLN A 365 10.39 58.77 5.30
C GLN A 365 11.32 58.16 4.22
N GLN A 366 11.21 58.66 2.99
CA GLN A 366 11.95 58.24 1.81
C GLN A 366 12.36 59.49 1.03
N ILE A 367 13.56 59.45 0.46
CA ILE A 367 14.14 60.60 -0.24
C ILE A 367 13.30 60.95 -1.46
N SER A 368 12.88 62.22 -1.50
CA SER A 368 12.05 62.73 -2.60
C SER A 368 12.89 62.97 -3.86
N LEU A 369 12.23 63.01 -5.02
CA LEU A 369 12.89 63.41 -6.28
C LEU A 369 13.46 64.84 -6.19
N VAL A 370 12.81 65.73 -5.42
CA VAL A 370 13.29 67.09 -5.18
C VAL A 370 14.63 67.04 -4.42
N GLU A 371 14.69 66.32 -3.30
CA GLU A 371 15.90 66.17 -2.49
C GLU A 371 17.06 65.49 -3.23
N TYR A 372 16.76 64.56 -4.13
CA TYR A 372 17.76 63.98 -5.02
C TYR A 372 18.40 65.05 -5.93
N VAL A 373 17.60 65.95 -6.50
CA VAL A 373 18.10 67.05 -7.35
C VAL A 373 18.74 68.18 -6.53
N GLU A 374 18.25 68.46 -5.31
CA GLU A 374 18.91 69.35 -4.33
C GLU A 374 20.34 68.85 -4.06
N TYR A 375 20.51 67.53 -3.91
CA TYR A 375 21.83 66.94 -3.70
C TYR A 375 22.73 66.99 -4.94
N LEU A 376 22.19 66.77 -6.15
CA LEU A 376 22.97 66.97 -7.38
C LEU A 376 23.41 68.43 -7.53
N TYR A 377 22.52 69.39 -7.24
CA TYR A 377 22.83 70.82 -7.24
C TYR A 377 23.95 71.15 -6.24
N PHE A 378 23.87 70.62 -5.02
CA PHE A 378 24.92 70.74 -4.01
C PHE A 378 26.27 70.11 -4.45
N LYS A 379 26.26 68.90 -5.01
CA LYS A 379 27.46 68.19 -5.51
C LYS A 379 28.22 68.98 -6.59
N VAL A 380 27.48 69.62 -7.49
CA VAL A 380 28.02 70.49 -8.54
C VAL A 380 28.47 71.84 -7.95
N GLY A 381 27.71 72.40 -7.00
CA GLY A 381 28.07 73.62 -6.27
C GLY A 381 29.38 73.49 -5.47
N GLU A 382 29.59 72.39 -4.77
CA GLU A 382 30.86 72.11 -4.05
C GLU A 382 32.04 71.93 -5.00
N SER A 383 31.79 71.40 -6.21
CA SER A 383 32.79 71.32 -7.28
C SER A 383 33.16 72.72 -7.82
N LEU A 384 32.21 73.65 -7.88
CA LEU A 384 32.47 75.07 -8.20
C LEU A 384 33.21 75.79 -7.06
N SER A 385 32.78 75.64 -5.81
CA SER A 385 33.46 76.21 -4.64
C SER A 385 34.93 75.76 -4.56
N SER A 386 35.19 74.48 -4.82
CA SER A 386 36.54 73.90 -4.89
C SER A 386 37.40 74.52 -6.01
N LEU A 387 36.80 74.84 -7.17
CA LEU A 387 37.49 75.52 -8.28
C LEU A 387 37.84 76.97 -7.94
N GLU A 388 37.07 77.62 -7.07
CA GLU A 388 37.29 79.01 -6.64
C GLU A 388 38.16 79.14 -5.38
N GLY A 389 38.65 78.03 -4.82
CA GLY A 389 39.40 78.03 -3.56
C GLY A 389 38.56 78.40 -2.34
N ARG A 390 37.23 78.30 -2.43
CA ARG A 390 36.30 78.57 -1.34
C ARG A 390 36.14 77.34 -0.45
N SER A 391 36.01 77.56 0.86
CA SER A 391 35.64 76.50 1.80
C SER A 391 34.24 75.94 1.49
N SER A 392 34.05 74.65 1.76
CA SER A 392 32.76 73.95 1.66
C SER A 392 31.61 74.77 2.28
N THR A 393 30.51 74.87 1.55
CA THR A 393 29.40 75.80 1.84
C THR A 393 28.34 75.22 2.79
N GLY A 394 28.46 73.94 3.14
CA GLY A 394 27.57 73.22 4.04
C GLY A 394 27.74 71.71 3.88
N SER A 395 26.85 70.91 4.49
CA SER A 395 26.81 69.46 4.28
C SER A 395 25.40 69.00 4.00
N HIS A 396 25.14 68.56 2.77
CA HIS A 396 23.86 67.98 2.40
C HIS A 396 23.68 66.60 3.04
N ARG A 397 22.49 66.26 3.54
CA ARG A 397 22.30 65.03 4.35
C ARG A 397 22.74 63.77 3.61
N LEU A 398 22.49 63.71 2.29
CA LEU A 398 22.82 62.59 1.40
C LEU A 398 24.33 62.41 1.11
N ALA A 399 25.18 63.38 1.46
CA ALA A 399 26.62 63.23 1.32
C ALA A 399 27.17 62.04 2.12
N ARG A 400 26.57 61.73 3.28
CA ARG A 400 26.97 60.58 4.12
C ARG A 400 26.70 59.20 3.50
N PHE A 401 25.79 59.13 2.54
CA PHE A 401 25.37 57.89 1.85
C PHE A 401 26.07 57.70 0.50
N THR A 402 27.01 58.60 0.17
CA THR A 402 27.61 58.71 -1.16
C THR A 402 28.97 58.04 -1.23
N HIS A 403 29.10 57.06 -2.11
CA HIS A 403 30.32 56.27 -2.33
C HIS A 403 30.90 56.60 -3.70
N ARG A 404 32.19 56.95 -3.77
CA ARG A 404 32.91 57.15 -5.03
C ARG A 404 33.77 55.92 -5.34
N LEU A 405 33.61 55.39 -6.55
CA LEU A 405 34.29 54.22 -7.08
C LEU A 405 34.73 54.49 -8.53
N LYS A 406 35.24 53.46 -9.20
CA LYS A 406 35.43 53.45 -10.64
C LYS A 406 34.55 52.38 -11.27
N ASP A 407 34.02 52.65 -12.45
CA ASP A 407 33.30 51.67 -13.23
C ASP A 407 34.26 50.64 -13.88
N LYS A 408 33.70 49.68 -14.62
CA LYS A 408 34.46 48.64 -15.36
C LYS A 408 35.36 49.19 -16.49
N HIS A 409 35.22 50.47 -16.85
CA HIS A 409 36.06 51.18 -17.82
C HIS A 409 37.08 52.12 -17.15
N GLY A 410 37.11 52.18 -15.82
CA GLY A 410 38.00 53.04 -15.03
C GLY A 410 37.53 54.49 -14.86
N LEU A 411 36.32 54.82 -15.34
CA LEU A 411 35.70 56.13 -15.22
C LEU A 411 35.22 56.36 -13.77
N PRO A 412 35.28 57.60 -13.25
CA PRO A 412 34.69 57.92 -11.94
C PRO A 412 33.19 57.63 -11.94
N GLN A 413 32.72 56.93 -10.91
CA GLN A 413 31.31 56.62 -10.70
C GLN A 413 30.94 56.84 -9.24
N THR A 414 29.83 57.52 -8.99
CA THR A 414 29.35 57.84 -7.65
C THR A 414 27.99 57.19 -7.41
N ILE A 415 27.89 56.33 -6.39
CA ILE A 415 26.67 55.64 -5.98
C ILE A 415 26.17 56.23 -4.67
N LEU A 416 24.90 56.61 -4.65
CA LEU A 416 24.14 56.97 -3.46
C LEU A 416 23.44 55.71 -2.94
N ALA A 417 23.95 55.15 -1.84
CA ALA A 417 23.48 53.90 -1.25
C ALA A 417 22.55 54.19 -0.07
N LEU A 418 21.24 54.07 -0.28
CA LEU A 418 20.23 54.57 0.63
C LEU A 418 19.77 53.51 1.65
N PRO A 419 19.72 53.84 2.96
CA PRO A 419 19.14 52.96 3.95
C PRO A 419 17.63 52.83 3.71
N LEU A 420 17.11 51.60 3.80
CA LEU A 420 15.68 51.33 3.62
C LEU A 420 14.83 51.63 4.87
N THR A 421 15.49 51.83 6.01
CA THR A 421 14.90 52.28 7.28
C THR A 421 15.88 53.23 7.98
N GLU A 422 15.46 54.44 8.31
CA GLU A 422 16.25 55.31 9.21
C GLU A 422 16.18 54.76 10.64
N GLY A 423 17.35 54.59 11.28
CA GLY A 423 17.51 53.91 12.57
C GLY A 423 18.74 53.01 12.65
N ALA A 424 19.36 52.67 11.52
CA ALA A 424 20.65 51.98 11.45
C ALA A 424 21.80 52.98 11.20
N ASP A 425 22.20 53.73 12.23
CA ASP A 425 23.31 54.72 12.15
C ASP A 425 24.72 54.11 11.93
N THR A 426 24.82 52.79 11.71
CA THR A 426 26.08 52.04 11.53
C THR A 426 26.03 51.04 10.37
N VAL A 427 25.66 51.50 9.17
CA VAL A 427 25.79 50.69 7.94
C VAL A 427 27.26 50.63 7.47
N THR A 428 28.02 49.72 8.07
CA THR A 428 29.29 49.24 7.50
C THR A 428 28.97 48.06 6.58
N LEU A 429 28.87 48.30 5.27
CA LEU A 429 28.61 47.21 4.30
C LEU A 429 29.82 46.27 4.20
N PRO A 430 29.67 44.95 4.40
CA PRO A 430 30.75 44.00 4.20
C PRO A 430 31.14 43.90 2.72
N GLY A 431 32.38 44.28 2.40
CA GLY A 431 33.13 43.77 1.24
C GLY A 431 32.46 43.90 -0.14
N LEU A 432 32.45 45.09 -0.72
CA LEU A 432 32.49 45.24 -2.19
C LEU A 432 33.86 44.75 -2.71
N SER A 433 34.02 43.42 -2.71
CA SER A 433 35.23 42.73 -3.14
C SER A 433 35.46 42.98 -4.63
N SER A 434 36.62 43.54 -4.98
CA SER A 434 36.99 43.73 -6.39
C SER A 434 37.09 42.38 -7.11
N PRO A 435 36.62 42.26 -8.36
CA PRO A 435 36.66 41.00 -9.09
C PRO A 435 38.11 40.57 -9.34
N SER A 436 38.53 39.47 -8.72
CA SER A 436 39.81 38.82 -9.00
C SER A 436 39.78 38.13 -10.36
N LEU A 437 40.88 38.26 -11.11
CA LEU A 437 41.03 37.73 -12.46
C LEU A 437 41.07 36.19 -12.49
N PRO A 438 40.22 35.52 -13.28
CA PRO A 438 40.44 34.13 -13.64
C PRO A 438 41.46 34.03 -14.80
N THR A 439 42.55 33.31 -14.57
CA THR A 439 43.35 32.66 -15.61
C THR A 439 43.34 31.16 -15.30
N SER A 440 43.18 30.23 -16.25
CA SER A 440 43.40 30.30 -17.70
C SER A 440 42.30 29.60 -18.55
N SER A 441 42.37 29.78 -19.87
CA SER A 441 41.48 29.25 -20.93
C SER A 441 41.74 27.75 -21.30
N PRO A 442 40.99 27.05 -22.20
CA PRO A 442 40.05 27.56 -23.23
C PRO A 442 38.73 26.80 -23.56
N ARG A 443 37.95 27.45 -24.44
CA ARG A 443 36.85 27.06 -25.38
C ARG A 443 37.02 25.70 -26.11
N PRO A 444 36.04 25.17 -26.92
CA PRO A 444 34.72 25.71 -27.38
C PRO A 444 33.54 24.68 -27.21
N THR A 445 32.36 24.63 -27.88
CA THR A 445 31.64 25.38 -28.98
C THR A 445 30.10 25.16 -28.87
N GLU A 446 29.29 25.83 -29.73
CA GLU A 446 27.88 25.54 -30.19
C GLU A 446 26.74 25.41 -29.12
N GLU A 447 25.52 25.98 -29.21
CA GLU A 447 24.60 26.53 -30.25
C GLU A 447 23.62 25.53 -30.92
N GLY A 448 22.31 25.87 -30.90
CA GLY A 448 21.16 25.18 -31.51
C GLY A 448 20.57 23.98 -30.73
N ASP A 449 19.28 23.64 -30.81
CA ASP A 449 18.10 24.36 -31.34
C ASP A 449 16.78 23.78 -30.75
N GLU A 450 15.63 24.20 -31.29
CA GLU A 450 14.25 24.13 -30.75
C GLU A 450 13.56 22.72 -30.73
N ASP A 451 12.43 22.67 -29.99
CA ASP A 451 11.30 21.72 -29.97
C ASP A 451 11.30 20.43 -30.84
N GLU A 452 10.98 19.27 -30.23
CA GLU A 452 9.71 18.56 -30.56
C GLU A 452 9.29 17.45 -29.55
N VAL A 453 8.07 16.95 -29.78
CA VAL A 453 7.31 15.94 -29.01
C VAL A 453 7.85 14.52 -29.21
N TYR A 454 7.76 13.62 -28.21
CA TYR A 454 7.20 12.25 -28.36
C TYR A 454 6.98 11.50 -27.03
N GLU A 455 5.87 10.77 -26.92
CA GLU A 455 5.67 9.69 -25.93
C GLU A 455 5.88 8.33 -26.62
N GLU A 456 6.75 7.46 -26.08
CA GLU A 456 6.65 6.00 -26.28
C GLU A 456 7.38 5.22 -25.14
N TYR A 457 7.22 3.89 -25.14
CA TYR A 457 7.91 2.87 -24.32
C TYR A 457 7.34 2.49 -22.94
N GLU A 458 6.05 2.15 -22.89
CA GLU A 458 5.69 0.88 -22.24
C GLU A 458 5.96 -0.29 -23.22
N LYS A 459 7.02 -1.07 -22.99
CA LYS A 459 7.13 -2.54 -23.26
C LYS A 459 8.57 -3.06 -23.17
N ILE A 460 8.86 -3.77 -22.09
CA ILE A 460 9.51 -5.09 -22.15
C ILE A 460 8.73 -5.99 -21.18
N SER A 461 8.29 -7.14 -21.66
CA SER A 461 7.71 -8.22 -20.84
C SER A 461 8.65 -9.44 -20.84
N ASP A 462 8.17 -10.53 -20.24
CA ASP A 462 8.73 -11.88 -20.24
C ASP A 462 9.83 -12.05 -19.16
N GLU A 463 9.52 -12.71 -18.03
CA GLU A 463 9.28 -14.16 -17.85
C GLU A 463 10.59 -14.96 -17.80
N GLY A 464 10.87 -15.61 -16.65
CA GLY A 464 12.23 -16.12 -16.40
C GLY A 464 12.50 -16.79 -15.05
N PHE A 465 11.50 -17.41 -14.42
CA PHE A 465 11.61 -18.61 -13.57
C PHE A 465 12.89 -18.82 -12.71
N TYR A 466 12.78 -18.70 -11.38
CA TYR A 466 13.37 -19.69 -10.45
C TYR A 466 12.61 -19.72 -9.12
N ASN A 467 12.55 -20.89 -8.48
CA ASN A 467 11.70 -21.16 -7.31
C ASN A 467 12.49 -21.80 -6.16
N SER A 468 12.11 -21.41 -4.93
CA SER A 468 12.30 -22.11 -3.65
C SER A 468 13.69 -22.18 -2.97
N ASN A 469 13.67 -21.70 -1.72
CA ASN A 469 14.36 -22.22 -0.54
C ASN A 469 15.90 -22.28 -0.48
N SER A 470 16.46 -21.40 0.37
CA SER A 470 17.17 -21.90 1.56
C SER A 470 17.03 -20.94 2.75
N ARG A 471 17.25 -21.44 3.96
CA ARG A 471 17.36 -20.65 5.19
C ARG A 471 18.84 -20.33 5.44
N GLN A 472 19.18 -19.09 5.75
CA GLN A 472 20.02 -18.81 6.93
C GLN A 472 20.00 -17.34 7.34
N SER A 473 20.19 -17.12 8.65
CA SER A 473 20.45 -15.80 9.22
C SER A 473 21.95 -15.48 9.12
N THR A 474 22.26 -14.26 8.71
CA THR A 474 23.53 -13.60 9.05
C THR A 474 23.23 -12.15 9.41
N VAL A 475 23.54 -11.78 10.65
CA VAL A 475 23.57 -10.39 11.12
C VAL A 475 24.96 -9.83 10.80
N ILE A 476 25.02 -8.58 10.33
CA ILE A 476 26.25 -7.79 10.27
C ILE A 476 25.89 -6.39 10.79
N ASP A 477 26.60 -5.94 11.83
CA ASP A 477 26.49 -4.61 12.43
C ASP A 477 27.33 -3.57 11.67
N ASP A 478 26.95 -2.29 11.80
CA ASP A 478 27.87 -1.15 11.91
C ASP A 478 27.11 0.03 12.60
N PRO A 479 27.78 1.04 13.21
CA PRO A 479 27.39 1.38 14.59
C PRO A 479 27.17 2.88 14.88
N SER A 480 26.61 3.14 16.08
CA SER A 480 26.55 4.45 16.77
C SER A 480 25.62 5.52 16.14
N THR A 481 25.08 6.52 16.85
CA THR A 481 25.28 7.00 18.25
C THR A 481 23.97 7.31 18.98
N SER A 482 23.92 7.00 20.29
CA SER A 482 23.16 7.67 21.37
C SER A 482 21.83 8.41 21.08
N ASN A 483 20.73 7.84 21.59
CA ASN A 483 19.69 8.62 22.31
C ASN A 483 18.89 7.67 23.24
N GLU A 484 19.31 7.57 24.52
CA GLU A 484 18.64 6.71 25.50
C GLU A 484 17.38 7.40 26.08
N GLU A 485 16.26 7.25 25.37
CA GLU A 485 14.93 7.53 25.93
C GLU A 485 14.66 6.64 27.16
N LYS A 486 14.39 7.24 28.32
CA LYS A 486 13.98 6.48 29.52
C LYS A 486 12.61 5.83 29.30
N LYS A 487 12.52 4.50 29.39
CA LYS A 487 11.33 3.73 29.01
C LYS A 487 10.65 3.07 30.21
N VAL A 488 9.32 3.19 30.25
CA VAL A 488 8.49 2.50 31.25
C VAL A 488 8.18 1.09 30.76
N CYS A 489 8.54 0.11 31.57
CA CYS A 489 8.29 -1.30 31.29
C CYS A 489 7.45 -1.91 32.41
N ARG A 490 6.57 -2.86 32.05
CA ARG A 490 5.79 -3.63 33.01
C ARG A 490 6.53 -4.91 33.37
N VAL A 491 6.62 -5.21 34.66
CA VAL A 491 7.24 -6.43 35.18
C VAL A 491 6.32 -7.61 34.91
N ILE A 492 6.86 -8.71 34.39
CA ILE A 492 6.09 -9.91 34.01
C ILE A 492 6.40 -11.14 34.87
N TYR A 493 7.49 -11.13 35.64
CA TYR A 493 7.88 -12.18 36.58
C TYR A 493 8.47 -11.58 37.86
N ASP A 494 8.27 -12.23 39.01
CA ASP A 494 8.89 -11.83 40.28
C ASP A 494 10.41 -12.10 40.25
N PHE A 495 11.21 -11.12 40.66
CA PHE A 495 12.66 -11.25 40.81
C PHE A 495 13.10 -10.78 42.20
N THR A 496 13.91 -11.61 42.86
CA THR A 496 14.50 -11.34 44.17
C THR A 496 16.00 -11.10 44.01
N PRO A 497 16.55 -9.98 44.52
CA PRO A 497 17.95 -9.63 44.32
C PRO A 497 18.88 -10.62 45.02
N GLN A 498 20.01 -10.93 44.39
CA GLN A 498 21.08 -11.78 44.92
C GLN A 498 22.34 -10.99 45.28
N SER A 499 22.42 -9.71 44.89
CA SER A 499 23.49 -8.79 45.26
C SER A 499 22.96 -7.38 45.59
N GLU A 500 23.77 -6.56 46.23
CA GLU A 500 23.41 -5.18 46.64
C GLU A 500 23.18 -4.22 45.45
N GLU A 501 23.58 -4.62 44.24
CA GLU A 501 23.38 -3.86 43.00
C GLU A 501 22.02 -4.13 42.33
N GLU A 502 21.23 -5.07 42.84
CA GLU A 502 19.96 -5.54 42.27
C GLU A 502 18.75 -5.04 43.07
N ILE A 503 17.62 -4.84 42.40
CA ILE A 503 16.34 -4.46 43.05
C ILE A 503 15.34 -5.61 42.99
N GLU A 504 14.50 -5.73 44.02
CA GLU A 504 13.31 -6.58 43.96
C GLU A 504 12.26 -5.95 43.03
N ILE A 505 11.71 -6.74 42.10
CA ILE A 505 10.58 -6.34 41.24
C ILE A 505 9.52 -7.45 41.24
N ARG A 506 8.25 -7.08 41.19
CA ARG A 506 7.13 -8.04 41.25
C ARG A 506 6.23 -7.97 40.02
N ALA A 507 5.74 -9.13 39.59
CA ALA A 507 4.89 -9.28 38.41
C ALA A 507 3.65 -8.38 38.51
N GLY A 508 3.47 -7.51 37.51
CA GLY A 508 2.41 -6.50 37.47
C GLY A 508 2.86 -5.07 37.82
N GLU A 509 3.97 -4.88 38.54
CA GLU A 509 4.56 -3.56 38.81
C GLU A 509 5.09 -2.89 37.53
N SER A 510 5.44 -1.60 37.63
CA SER A 510 5.99 -0.80 36.53
C SER A 510 7.34 -0.20 36.94
N VAL A 511 8.34 -0.33 36.08
CA VAL A 511 9.71 0.15 36.29
C VAL A 511 10.12 1.16 35.22
N LEU A 512 10.94 2.14 35.60
CA LEU A 512 11.64 3.02 34.67
C LEU A 512 13.01 2.42 34.37
N VAL A 513 13.21 1.98 33.12
CA VAL A 513 14.54 1.64 32.62
C VAL A 513 15.26 2.96 32.28
N GLU A 514 16.39 3.20 32.94
CA GLU A 514 17.21 4.40 32.70
C GLU A 514 18.41 4.12 31.78
N SER A 515 18.92 2.88 31.75
CA SER A 515 19.89 2.38 30.75
C SER A 515 19.87 0.85 30.65
N ARG A 516 20.55 0.27 29.66
CA ARG A 516 20.64 -1.20 29.47
C ARG A 516 22.09 -1.70 29.62
N LEU A 517 22.29 -2.66 30.52
CA LEU A 517 23.58 -3.26 30.85
C LEU A 517 23.81 -4.55 30.03
N GLY A 518 23.96 -4.39 28.72
CA GLY A 518 24.15 -5.51 27.79
C GLY A 518 22.85 -6.23 27.43
N PRO A 519 22.89 -7.48 26.92
CA PRO A 519 21.70 -8.18 26.45
C PRO A 519 20.75 -8.58 27.58
N ASP A 520 21.28 -8.98 28.74
CA ASP A 520 20.50 -9.69 29.77
C ASP A 520 20.02 -8.83 30.94
N TRP A 521 20.55 -7.60 31.10
CA TRP A 521 20.27 -6.74 32.25
C TRP A 521 19.82 -5.33 31.87
N CYS A 522 18.84 -4.81 32.62
CA CYS A 522 18.41 -3.41 32.61
C CYS A 522 18.77 -2.75 33.94
N PHE A 523 18.99 -1.42 33.93
CA PHE A 523 19.22 -0.62 35.13
C PHE A 523 18.09 0.39 35.31
N GLY A 524 17.55 0.54 36.52
CA GLY A 524 16.35 1.33 36.73
C GLY A 524 15.75 1.29 38.14
N ARG A 525 14.49 1.71 38.25
CA ARG A 525 13.76 1.85 39.52
C ARG A 525 12.26 1.58 39.37
N VAL A 526 11.60 1.11 40.42
CA VAL A 526 10.14 0.91 40.47
C VAL A 526 9.42 2.27 40.54
N ILE A 527 8.34 2.42 39.76
CA ILE A 527 7.50 3.63 39.70
C ILE A 527 6.15 3.43 40.41
N SER A 528 5.57 2.22 40.34
CA SER A 528 4.22 1.93 40.84
C SER A 528 4.26 1.09 42.12
N PRO A 529 4.00 1.68 43.31
CA PRO A 529 4.02 0.95 44.58
C PRO A 529 2.72 0.16 44.78
N ILE A 530 2.68 -1.08 44.29
CA ILE A 530 1.54 -1.98 44.54
C ILE A 530 1.65 -2.52 45.97
N GLY A 531 0.99 -1.84 46.91
CA GLY A 531 0.80 -2.32 48.29
C GLY A 531 2.01 -2.24 49.22
N ARG A 532 3.07 -1.50 48.87
CA ARG A 532 4.27 -1.32 49.70
C ARG A 532 4.48 0.13 50.14
N THR A 533 4.73 0.34 51.43
CA THR A 533 5.30 1.59 51.97
C THR A 533 6.82 1.57 51.79
N VAL A 534 7.31 2.06 50.65
CA VAL A 534 8.73 1.98 50.25
C VAL A 534 9.50 3.24 50.69
N PRO A 535 10.70 3.11 51.32
CA PRO A 535 11.61 4.25 51.54
C PRO A 535 12.18 4.80 50.21
N PRO A 536 12.75 6.01 50.18
CA PRO A 536 13.06 6.68 48.91
C PRO A 536 14.21 6.03 48.11
N GLN A 537 13.91 5.71 46.85
CA GLN A 537 14.86 5.54 45.73
C GLN A 537 16.03 4.55 45.93
N THR A 538 15.74 3.25 45.99
CA THR A 538 16.70 2.25 45.50
C THR A 538 16.62 2.14 43.97
N ILE A 539 17.77 2.36 43.31
CA ILE A 539 18.00 2.16 41.87
C ILE A 539 18.98 1.00 41.75
N GLY A 540 18.80 0.12 40.78
CA GLY A 540 19.70 -1.03 40.56
C GLY A 540 19.35 -1.82 39.31
N ARG A 541 20.00 -2.97 39.13
CA ARG A 541 19.79 -3.84 37.97
C ARG A 541 18.71 -4.89 38.19
N PHE A 542 18.09 -5.33 37.09
CA PHE A 542 17.15 -6.44 37.01
C PHE A 542 17.21 -7.08 35.61
N PRO A 543 16.84 -8.36 35.43
CA PRO A 543 16.98 -9.02 34.14
C PRO A 543 16.04 -8.44 33.06
N THR A 544 16.55 -8.22 31.84
CA THR A 544 15.75 -7.69 30.72
C THR A 544 14.57 -8.60 30.35
N THR A 545 14.71 -9.91 30.54
CA THR A 545 13.66 -10.92 30.27
C THR A 545 12.50 -10.89 31.27
N TYR A 546 12.64 -10.20 32.41
CA TYR A 546 11.62 -10.11 33.46
C TYR A 546 10.69 -8.90 33.28
N VAL A 547 10.93 -8.08 32.27
CA VAL A 547 10.14 -6.89 31.94
C VAL A 547 9.71 -6.89 30.48
N ARG A 548 8.57 -6.25 30.19
CA ARG A 548 8.06 -6.02 28.84
C ARG A 548 7.85 -4.53 28.64
N MET A 549 8.29 -3.98 27.51
CA MET A 549 7.96 -2.59 27.16
C MET A 549 6.44 -2.43 27.13
N GLN A 550 5.95 -1.39 27.80
CA GLN A 550 4.53 -1.07 27.77
C GLN A 550 4.25 -0.28 26.48
N GLU A 551 3.69 -0.96 25.47
CA GLU A 551 3.01 -0.25 24.38
C GLU A 551 1.98 0.71 24.99
N ALA A 552 1.86 1.91 24.39
CA ALA A 552 1.09 3.01 24.96
C ALA A 552 -0.43 2.75 24.84
N SER A 553 -0.97 1.87 25.69
CA SER A 553 -2.40 1.72 25.93
C SER A 553 -2.96 3.04 26.45
N ILE A 554 -3.52 3.84 25.54
CA ILE A 554 -4.24 5.06 25.86
C ILE A 554 -5.40 4.71 26.78
N PHE A 555 -5.38 5.22 28.00
CA PHE A 555 -6.54 5.22 28.88
C PHE A 555 -7.55 6.27 28.41
N LEU A 556 -8.65 5.81 27.81
CA LEU A 556 -9.95 6.47 27.73
C LEU A 556 -11.05 5.41 27.87
#